data_AF-A0ABD4DVT7-F1
#
_entry.id   AF-A0ABD4DVT7-F1
#
_cell.length_a   1.000
_cell.length_b   1.000
_cell.length_c   1.000
_cell.angle_alpha   90.00
_cell.angle_beta   90.00
_cell.angle_gamma   90.00
#
_symmetry.space_group_name_H-M   'P 1'
#
loop_
_entity.id
_entity.type
_entity.pdbx_description
1 polymer ?
#
loop_
_entity_poly.entity_id
_entity_poly.type
_entity_poly.pdbx_seq_one_letter_code
_entity_poly.pdbx_strand_id
1 'polypeptide(L)' 'MTVRFLCALMPLITLQGCSIINSLENISLQMNQRRCEQFGFVRGTDAFAECMLRQQALDEDRYERQQLIEAIQRR' A
#
# COMPACT_ATOMS: atom_id res chain seq x y z
N MET A 1 -23.79 -43.35 12.24
CA MET A 1 -22.87 -42.53 13.07
C MET A 1 -21.64 -42.17 12.23
N THR A 2 -21.70 -41.10 11.44
CA THR A 2 -20.63 -40.73 10.49
C THR A 2 -20.60 -39.21 10.30
N VAL A 3 -20.13 -38.48 11.31
CA VAL A 3 -19.86 -37.03 11.20
C VAL A 3 -18.60 -36.72 12.02
N ARG A 4 -17.44 -37.25 11.59
CA ARG A 4 -16.14 -36.96 12.24
C ARG A 4 -15.00 -36.68 11.27
N PHE A 5 -15.30 -36.33 10.02
CA PHE A 5 -14.27 -36.07 8.99
C PHE A 5 -14.58 -34.83 8.13
N LEU A 6 -14.90 -33.69 8.74
CA LEU A 6 -15.26 -32.46 8.00
C LEU A 6 -14.59 -31.18 8.53
N CYS A 7 -13.43 -31.30 9.22
CA CYS A 7 -12.68 -30.15 9.74
C CYS A 7 -11.20 -30.15 9.34
N ALA A 8 -10.84 -30.59 8.14
CA ALA A 8 -9.43 -30.68 7.71
C ALA A 8 -9.17 -30.11 6.30
N LEU A 9 -9.90 -29.05 5.88
CA LEU A 9 -9.79 -28.50 4.52
C LEU A 9 -9.74 -26.97 4.42
N MET A 10 -9.39 -26.27 5.50
CA MET A 10 -9.16 -24.81 5.45
C MET A 10 -7.95 -24.40 6.28
N PRO A 11 -6.76 -24.34 5.65
CA PRO A 11 -5.96 -23.13 5.82
C PRO A 11 -5.19 -22.80 4.53
N LEU A 12 -5.85 -22.29 3.49
CA LEU A 12 -5.15 -21.85 2.26
C LEU A 12 -5.51 -20.43 1.81
N ILE A 13 -6.40 -19.72 2.51
CA ILE A 13 -6.84 -18.38 2.10
C ILE A 13 -5.93 -17.27 2.68
N THR A 14 -5.01 -17.58 3.60
CA THR A 14 -4.19 -16.57 4.28
C THR A 14 -2.97 -16.09 3.48
N LEU A 15 -2.55 -16.78 2.40
CA LEU A 15 -1.36 -16.38 1.62
C LEU A 15 -1.62 -15.36 0.51
N GLN A 16 -2.88 -15.03 0.18
CA GLN A 16 -3.16 -14.00 -0.83
C GLN A 16 -2.96 -12.56 -0.32
N GLY A 17 -2.72 -12.37 0.98
CA GLY A 17 -2.42 -11.05 1.55
C GLY A 17 -1.06 -10.49 1.15
N CYS A 18 -0.05 -11.35 0.91
CA CYS A 18 1.32 -10.88 0.66
C CYS A 18 1.57 -10.38 -0.77
N SER A 19 0.82 -10.83 -1.77
CA SER A 19 1.02 -10.39 -3.16
C SER A 19 0.42 -9.00 -3.44
N ILE A 20 -0.64 -8.65 -2.70
CA ILE A 20 -1.35 -7.37 -2.85
C ILE A 20 -0.49 -6.22 -2.30
N ILE A 21 0.23 -6.46 -1.19
CA ILE A 21 1.09 -5.44 -0.55
C ILE A 21 2.25 -5.03 -1.48
N ASN A 22 2.93 -6.00 -2.10
CA ASN A 22 3.99 -5.71 -3.08
C ASN A 22 3.49 -4.98 -4.33
N SER A 23 2.23 -5.22 -4.71
CA SER A 23 1.62 -4.54 -5.86
C SER A 23 1.30 -3.07 -5.53
N LEU A 24 0.87 -2.79 -4.29
CA LEU A 24 0.54 -1.45 -3.83
C LEU A 24 1.77 -0.54 -3.73
N GLU A 25 2.89 -1.08 -3.24
CA GLU A 25 4.15 -0.34 -3.09
C GLU A 25 4.73 0.08 -4.45
N ASN A 26 4.62 -0.77 -5.48
CA ASN A 26 5.05 -0.41 -6.83
C ASN A 26 4.17 0.68 -7.45
N ILE A 27 2.87 0.69 -7.12
CA ILE A 27 1.92 1.69 -7.63
C ILE A 27 2.19 3.07 -7.02
N SER A 28 2.45 3.15 -5.71
CA SER A 28 2.75 4.42 -5.04
C SER A 28 4.04 5.06 -5.57
N LEU A 29 5.06 4.25 -5.83
CA LEU A 29 6.34 4.74 -6.37
C LEU A 29 6.16 5.35 -7.78
N GLN A 30 5.42 4.67 -8.67
CA GLN A 30 5.12 5.21 -10.00
C GLN A 30 4.27 6.49 -9.94
N MET A 31 3.31 6.56 -9.01
CA MET A 31 2.48 7.75 -8.82
C MET A 31 3.31 8.94 -8.36
N ASN A 32 4.24 8.73 -7.43
CA ASN A 32 5.11 9.78 -6.91
C ASN A 32 6.10 10.26 -7.98
N GLN A 33 6.64 9.33 -8.78
CA GLN A 33 7.49 9.66 -9.92
C GLN A 33 6.76 10.54 -10.95
N ARG A 34 5.52 10.20 -11.32
CA ARG A 34 4.71 11.02 -12.24
C ARG A 34 4.39 12.40 -11.67
N ARG A 35 4.09 12.51 -10.36
CA ARG A 35 3.88 13.83 -9.73
C ARG A 35 5.13 14.69 -9.82
N CYS A 36 6.30 14.13 -9.50
CA CYS A 36 7.55 14.88 -9.56
C CYS A 36 7.92 15.30 -10.99
N GLU A 37 7.65 14.44 -11.98
CA GLU A 37 7.78 14.82 -13.39
C GLU A 37 6.80 15.94 -13.80
N GLN A 38 5.57 15.89 -13.32
CA GLN A 38 4.56 16.92 -13.59
C GLN A 38 4.95 18.28 -12.99
N PHE A 39 5.68 18.30 -11.87
CA PHE A 39 6.28 19.51 -11.31
C PHE A 39 7.49 20.01 -12.12
N GLY A 40 7.96 19.25 -13.10
CA GLY A 40 9.10 19.60 -13.94
C GLY A 40 10.46 19.17 -13.36
N PHE A 41 10.47 18.34 -12.32
CA PHE A 41 11.73 17.80 -11.79
C PHE A 41 12.28 16.72 -12.71
N VAL A 42 13.55 16.87 -13.08
CA VAL A 42 14.26 15.92 -13.94
C VAL A 42 14.80 14.77 -13.11
N ARG A 43 14.55 13.52 -13.57
CA ARG A 43 15.07 12.32 -12.91
C ARG A 43 16.59 12.39 -12.75
N GLY A 44 17.10 11.96 -11.60
CA GLY A 44 18.53 11.96 -11.30
C GLY A 44 19.08 13.30 -10.79
N THR A 45 18.22 14.30 -10.59
CA THR A 45 18.59 15.55 -9.88
C THR A 45 18.25 15.46 -8.39
N ASP A 46 18.96 16.23 -7.57
CA ASP A 46 18.67 16.30 -6.12
C ASP A 46 17.25 16.79 -5.84
N ALA A 47 16.76 17.74 -6.65
CA ALA A 47 15.40 18.25 -6.55
C ALA A 47 14.34 17.16 -6.81
N PHE A 48 14.61 16.22 -7.72
CA PHE A 48 13.73 15.08 -7.95
C PHE A 48 13.74 14.11 -6.76
N ALA A 49 14.90 13.85 -6.17
CA ALA A 49 15.02 13.01 -4.97
C ALA A 49 14.27 13.62 -3.78
N GLU A 50 14.40 14.93 -3.57
CA GLU A 50 13.68 15.65 -2.53
C GLU A 50 12.17 15.62 -2.75
N CYS A 51 11.71 15.81 -3.99
CA CYS A 51 10.29 15.68 -4.33
C CYS A 51 9.76 14.26 -4.02
N MET A 52 10.51 13.22 -4.38
CA MET A 52 10.12 11.84 -4.11
C MET A 52 10.00 11.56 -2.60
N LEU A 53 10.99 11.99 -1.81
CA LEU A 53 10.95 11.85 -0.35
C LEU A 53 9.78 12.61 0.27
N ARG A 54 9.51 13.82 -0.21
CA ARG A 54 8.37 14.64 0.23
C ARG A 54 7.04 13.93 -0.05
N GLN A 55 6.90 13.33 -1.23
CA GLN A 55 5.69 12.60 -1.61
C GLN A 55 5.49 11.32 -0.79
N GLN A 56 6.57 10.59 -0.51
CA GLN A 56 6.51 9.40 0.35
C GLN A 56 5.99 9.73 1.75
N ALA A 57 6.53 10.79 2.37
CA ALA A 57 6.05 11.26 3.67
C ALA A 57 4.55 11.66 3.64
N LEU A 58 4.11 12.33 2.56
CA LEU A 58 2.71 12.70 2.40
C LEU A 58 1.77 11.50 2.19
N ASP A 59 2.24 10.44 1.54
CA ASP A 59 1.45 9.23 1.34
C ASP A 59 1.35 8.41 2.64
N GLU A 60 2.41 8.35 3.46
CA GLU A 60 2.34 7.77 4.82
C GLU A 60 1.32 8.50 5.70
N ASP A 61 1.37 9.84 5.76
CA ASP A 61 0.41 10.65 6.51
C ASP A 61 -1.05 10.38 6.08
N ARG A 62 -1.27 10.20 4.77
CA ARG A 62 -2.60 9.89 4.22
C ARG A 62 -3.07 8.50 4.61
N TYR A 63 -2.17 7.52 4.55
CA TYR A 63 -2.46 6.14 4.92
C TYR A 63 -2.83 6.05 6.40
N GLU A 64 -2.05 6.67 7.29
CA GLU A 64 -2.36 6.72 8.72
C GLU A 64 -3.71 7.38 8.99
N ARG A 65 -3.99 8.53 8.34
CA ARG A 65 -5.30 9.19 8.47
C ARG A 65 -6.44 8.32 7.96
N GLN A 66 -6.28 7.62 6.85
CA GLN A 66 -7.30 6.72 6.32
C GLN A 66 -7.61 5.59 7.31
N GLN A 67 -6.58 4.97 7.88
CA GLN A 67 -6.78 3.95 8.92
C GLN A 67 -7.52 4.49 10.14
N LEU A 68 -7.19 5.71 10.55
CA LEU A 68 -7.85 6.37 11.69
C LEU A 68 -9.34 6.63 11.43
N ILE A 69 -9.68 7.09 10.22
CA ILE A 69 -11.07 7.30 9.80
C ILE A 69 -11.83 5.97 9.73
N GLU A 70 -11.22 4.93 9.16
CA GLU A 70 -11.82 3.58 9.10
C GLU A 70 -12.07 3.00 10.49
N ALA A 71 -11.13 3.21 11.43
CA ALA A 71 -11.28 2.76 12.81
C ALA A 71 -12.45 3.46 13.53
N ILE A 72 -12.71 4.73 13.22
CA ILE A 72 -13.87 5.47 13.75
C ILE A 72 -15.17 4.96 13.12
N GLN A 73 -15.20 4.69 11.81
CA GLN A 73 -16.41 4.23 11.10
C GLN A 73 -16.81 2.79 11.42
N ARG A 74 -15.88 1.94 11.87
CA ARG A 74 -16.17 0.55 12.30
C ARG A 74 -16.82 0.45 13.69
N ARG A 75 -17.04 1.57 14.37
CA ARG A 75 -17.61 1.63 15.72
C ARG A 75 -19.08 2.03 15.69
#